data_AF-A0A1B6LUT9-F1
#
_entry.id   AF-A0A1B6LUT9-F1
#
_cell.length_a   1.000
_cell.length_b   1.000
_cell.length_c   1.000
_cell.angle_alpha   90.00
_cell.angle_beta   90.00
_cell.angle_gamma   90.00
#
_symmetry.space_group_name_H-M   'P 1'
#
loop_
_entity.id
_entity.type
_entity.pdbx_description
1 polymer ?
#
loop_
_entity_poly.entity_id
_entity_poly.type
_entity_poly.pdbx_seq_one_letter_code
_entity_poly.pdbx_strand_id
1 'polypeptide(L)'
;RNQVATMTVKELFDFVTDPTINDKNMEACLDRLSELAASRGEEPSQEERVSEEVFKSAFIPQSLTEVIDFERDILRVKADPEGKALEDLTYRTLLGMGEDLTPQTTPALLADQSGGESSEEDEDEEESKFINSARPRDESPNSKKARKKAVKDQQAEKRKTKTPKHVKKRNEKVKKTTK
;
A
#
# COMPACT_ATOMS: atom_id res chain seq x y z
N ARG A 1 27.56 -16.73 25.33
CA ARG A 1 26.60 -15.65 24.99
C ARG A 1 26.88 -14.49 25.93
N ASN A 2 27.05 -13.27 25.41
CA ASN A 2 27.75 -12.18 26.10
C ASN A 2 26.83 -11.23 26.90
N GLN A 3 25.73 -11.71 27.52
CA GLN A 3 24.80 -10.88 28.30
C GLN A 3 24.37 -9.57 27.58
N VAL A 4 24.13 -9.66 26.27
CA VAL A 4 23.61 -8.55 25.46
C VAL A 4 22.16 -8.87 25.13
N ALA A 5 21.26 -7.91 25.35
CA ALA A 5 19.90 -7.97 24.83
C ALA A 5 19.95 -7.86 23.31
N THR A 6 19.68 -8.96 22.62
CA THR A 6 19.71 -9.03 21.15
C THR A 6 18.30 -9.10 20.59
N MET A 7 18.12 -8.57 19.38
CA MET A 7 16.88 -8.69 18.60
C MET A 7 16.57 -10.16 18.25
N THR A 8 15.31 -10.44 17.92
CA THR A 8 14.91 -11.75 17.37
C THR A 8 15.38 -11.91 15.93
N VAL A 9 15.38 -13.15 15.43
CA VAL A 9 15.79 -13.45 14.06
C VAL A 9 14.85 -12.79 13.04
N LYS A 10 13.55 -12.73 13.33
CA LYS A 10 12.56 -12.07 12.46
C LYS A 10 12.80 -10.55 12.41
N GLU A 11 12.93 -9.89 13.56
CA GLU A 11 13.19 -8.44 13.63
C GLU A 11 14.50 -8.07 12.92
N LEU A 12 15.54 -8.88 13.08
CA LEU A 12 16.82 -8.66 12.40
C LEU A 12 16.69 -8.87 10.88
N PHE A 13 15.96 -9.90 10.45
CA PHE A 13 15.71 -10.15 9.05
C PHE A 13 14.96 -8.99 8.39
N ASP A 14 13.87 -8.53 9.01
CA ASP A 14 13.08 -7.42 8.51
C ASP A 14 13.94 -6.15 8.42
N PHE A 15 14.74 -5.85 9.45
CA PHE A 15 15.64 -4.69 9.41
C PHE A 15 16.72 -4.76 8.31
N VAL A 16 17.27 -5.93 8.03
CA VAL A 16 18.33 -6.08 7.01
C VAL A 16 17.76 -6.04 5.59
N THR A 17 16.53 -6.52 5.42
CA THR A 17 15.96 -6.76 4.09
C THR A 17 14.97 -5.69 3.63
N ASP A 18 14.48 -4.84 4.54
CA ASP A 18 13.52 -3.79 4.22
C ASP A 18 14.15 -2.70 3.33
N PRO A 19 13.64 -2.52 2.10
CA PRO A 19 14.16 -1.52 1.15
C PRO A 19 13.81 -0.07 1.53
N THR A 20 12.93 0.15 2.50
CA THR A 20 12.51 1.49 2.94
C THR A 20 13.46 2.12 3.98
N ILE A 21 14.41 1.33 4.48
CA ILE A 21 15.44 1.80 5.42
C ILE A 21 16.55 2.53 4.65
N ASN A 22 16.78 3.77 5.05
CA ASN A 22 17.74 4.71 4.48
C ASN A 22 18.64 5.28 5.59
N ASP A 23 19.80 5.83 5.24
CA ASP A 23 20.75 6.39 6.21
C ASP A 23 20.15 7.44 7.17
N LYS A 24 19.08 8.14 6.74
CA LYS A 24 18.40 9.16 7.54
C LYS A 24 17.45 8.60 8.58
N ASN A 25 16.86 7.42 8.33
CA ASN A 25 15.84 6.81 9.20
C ASN A 25 16.40 5.60 9.98
N MET A 26 17.58 5.11 9.62
CA MET A 26 18.24 3.96 10.23
C MET A 26 18.44 4.11 11.74
N GLU A 27 18.92 5.26 12.21
CA GLU A 27 19.14 5.49 13.65
C GLU A 27 17.83 5.37 14.43
N ALA A 28 16.76 6.01 13.97
CA ALA A 28 15.46 5.93 14.61
C ALA A 28 14.87 4.50 14.62
N CYS A 29 15.11 3.70 13.57
CA CYS A 29 14.74 2.29 13.54
C CYS A 29 15.49 1.49 14.61
N LEU A 30 16.81 1.68 14.71
CA LEU A 30 17.65 1.00 15.68
C LEU A 30 17.27 1.36 17.11
N ASP A 31 16.94 2.63 17.37
CA ASP A 31 16.48 3.07 18.69
C ASP A 31 15.21 2.32 19.11
N ARG A 32 14.17 2.26 18.26
CA ARG A 32 12.95 1.49 18.56
C ARG A 32 13.19 0.00 18.74
N LEU A 33 14.04 -0.59 17.90
CA LEU A 33 14.39 -2.00 18.00
C LEU A 33 15.16 -2.30 19.30
N SER A 34 16.01 -1.36 19.75
CA SER A 34 16.71 -1.48 21.01
C SER A 34 15.78 -1.37 22.22
N GLU A 35 14.78 -0.49 22.17
CA GLU A 35 13.73 -0.36 23.18
C GLU A 35 12.88 -1.64 23.28
N LEU A 36 12.49 -2.20 22.14
CA LEU A 36 11.78 -3.48 22.07
C LEU A 36 12.62 -4.61 22.66
N ALA A 37 13.89 -4.72 22.27
CA ALA A 37 14.80 -5.73 22.79
C ALA A 37 15.07 -5.56 24.29
N ALA A 38 15.09 -4.33 24.81
CA ALA A 38 15.25 -4.06 26.24
C ALA A 38 13.98 -4.38 27.05
N SER A 39 12.80 -4.23 26.45
CA SER A 39 11.52 -4.57 27.08
C SER A 39 11.30 -6.09 27.18
N ARG A 40 11.87 -6.85 26.24
CA ARG A 40 11.82 -8.32 26.22
C ARG A 40 12.86 -8.85 27.21
N GLY A 41 12.42 -9.59 28.22
CA GLY A 41 13.32 -10.14 29.26
C GLY A 41 14.40 -11.08 28.68
N GLU A 42 15.39 -11.46 29.50
CA GLU A 42 16.54 -12.27 29.06
C GLU A 42 16.18 -13.62 28.42
N GLU A 43 15.00 -14.19 28.75
CA GLU A 43 14.53 -15.45 28.19
C GLU A 43 13.33 -15.25 27.27
N PRO A 44 13.42 -15.69 25.99
CA PRO A 44 12.30 -15.61 25.07
C PRO A 44 11.18 -16.56 25.51
N SER A 45 9.94 -16.13 25.30
CA SER A 45 8.77 -16.93 25.64
C SER A 45 8.72 -18.22 24.81
N GLN A 46 7.94 -19.21 25.27
CA GLN A 46 7.77 -20.46 24.49
C GLN A 46 7.16 -20.18 23.11
N GLU A 47 6.24 -19.23 23.02
CA GLU A 47 5.60 -18.83 21.76
C GLU A 47 6.62 -18.18 20.81
N GLU A 48 7.50 -17.31 21.32
CA GLU A 48 8.57 -16.68 20.55
C GLU A 48 9.58 -17.71 20.03
N ARG A 49 9.93 -18.72 20.85
CA ARG A 49 10.81 -19.81 20.41
C ARG A 49 10.21 -20.60 19.25
N VAL A 50 8.92 -20.94 19.36
CA VAL A 50 8.22 -21.67 18.30
C VAL A 50 8.12 -20.81 17.04
N SER A 51 7.75 -19.53 17.16
CA SER A 51 7.63 -18.65 16.00
C SER A 51 8.97 -18.44 15.30
N GLU A 52 10.07 -18.32 16.05
CA GLU A 52 11.42 -18.27 15.49
C GLU A 52 11.80 -19.53 14.72
N GLU A 53 11.48 -20.71 15.23
CA GLU A 53 11.76 -21.99 14.55
C GLU A 53 10.91 -22.16 13.29
N VAL A 54 9.63 -21.78 13.36
CA VAL A 54 8.74 -21.73 12.19
C VAL A 54 9.30 -20.77 11.14
N PHE A 55 9.75 -19.59 11.55
CA PHE A 55 10.33 -18.60 10.64
C PHE A 55 11.61 -19.10 9.97
N LYS A 56 12.52 -19.75 10.71
CA LYS A 56 13.77 -20.32 10.17
C LYS A 56 13.56 -21.45 9.16
N SER A 57 12.44 -22.17 9.27
CA SER A 57 12.11 -23.31 8.41
C SER A 57 11.15 -22.97 7.28
N ALA A 58 10.46 -21.82 7.38
CA ALA A 58 9.53 -21.36 6.36
C ALA A 58 10.26 -20.95 5.07
N PHE A 59 9.63 -21.24 3.94
CA PHE A 59 10.04 -20.69 2.65
C PHE A 59 9.58 -19.24 2.55
N ILE A 60 10.52 -18.31 2.33
CA ILE A 60 10.25 -16.89 2.15
C ILE A 60 10.47 -16.54 0.67
N PRO A 61 9.40 -16.29 -0.11
CA PRO A 61 9.49 -15.89 -1.51
C PRO A 61 10.27 -14.58 -1.66
N GLN A 62 11.22 -14.54 -2.61
CA GLN A 62 11.99 -13.31 -2.89
C GLN A 62 11.27 -12.39 -3.87
N SER A 63 10.41 -12.96 -4.70
CA SER A 63 9.65 -12.24 -5.73
C SER A 63 8.18 -12.63 -5.69
N LEU A 64 7.29 -11.73 -6.13
CA LEU A 64 5.85 -12.03 -6.23
C LEU A 64 5.54 -13.19 -7.19
N THR A 65 6.44 -13.52 -8.11
CA THR A 65 6.28 -14.66 -9.01
C THR A 65 6.47 -16.01 -8.32
N GLU A 66 7.14 -16.05 -7.17
CA GLU A 66 7.34 -17.26 -6.37
C GLU A 66 6.20 -17.49 -5.37
N VAL A 67 5.30 -16.50 -5.19
CA VAL A 67 4.15 -16.63 -4.29
C VAL A 67 3.11 -17.52 -4.95
N ILE A 68 2.95 -18.72 -4.41
CA ILE A 68 2.06 -19.76 -4.98
C ILE A 68 0.59 -19.37 -4.81
N ASP A 69 0.17 -19.02 -3.58
CA ASP A 69 -1.23 -18.86 -3.20
C ASP A 69 -1.59 -17.39 -2.85
N PHE A 70 -1.22 -16.44 -3.71
CA PHE A 70 -1.45 -15.01 -3.44
C PHE A 70 -2.94 -14.65 -3.24
N GLU A 71 -3.86 -15.35 -3.90
CA GLU A 71 -5.31 -15.13 -3.72
C GLU A 71 -5.76 -15.41 -2.29
N ARG A 72 -5.30 -16.52 -1.71
CA ARG A 72 -5.61 -16.90 -0.32
C ARG A 72 -5.08 -15.86 0.64
N ASP A 73 -3.86 -15.39 0.41
CA ASP A 73 -3.19 -14.46 1.31
C ASP A 73 -3.90 -13.08 1.28
N ILE A 74 -4.31 -12.60 0.10
CA ILE A 74 -5.16 -11.41 -0.02
C ILE A 74 -6.50 -11.58 0.70
N LEU A 75 -7.13 -12.75 0.58
CA LEU A 75 -8.41 -13.02 1.26
C LEU A 75 -8.25 -13.02 2.79
N ARG A 76 -7.17 -13.59 3.32
CA ARG A 76 -6.86 -13.57 4.75
C ARG A 76 -6.67 -12.16 5.28
N VAL A 77 -5.82 -11.38 4.61
CA VAL A 77 -5.57 -9.97 4.98
C VAL A 77 -6.86 -9.15 4.95
N LYS A 78 -7.73 -9.35 3.95
CA LYS A 78 -9.03 -8.65 3.87
C LYS A 78 -10.06 -9.13 4.88
N ALA A 79 -10.01 -10.40 5.27
CA ALA A 79 -10.95 -10.99 6.22
C ALA A 79 -10.65 -10.57 7.67
N ASP A 80 -9.38 -10.30 7.98
CA ASP A 80 -8.92 -10.00 9.32
C ASP A 80 -8.65 -8.50 9.50
N PRO A 81 -9.59 -7.72 10.08
CA PRO A 81 -9.40 -6.29 10.35
C PRO A 81 -8.39 -6.03 11.48
N GLU A 82 -7.96 -7.07 12.21
CA GLU A 82 -7.01 -6.98 13.32
C GLU A 82 -5.53 -6.96 12.87
N GLY A 83 -5.26 -7.08 11.56
CA GLY A 83 -3.89 -6.97 11.01
C GLY A 83 -2.95 -8.16 11.31
N LYS A 84 -3.37 -9.15 12.09
CA LYS A 84 -2.54 -10.34 12.40
C LYS A 84 -2.16 -11.16 11.16
N ALA A 85 -3.10 -11.34 10.23
CA ALA A 85 -2.83 -12.03 8.96
C ALA A 85 -1.81 -11.30 8.09
N LEU A 86 -1.67 -9.99 8.27
CA LEU A 86 -0.69 -9.18 7.57
C LEU A 86 0.72 -9.35 8.16
N GLU A 87 0.83 -9.53 9.49
CA GLU A 87 2.11 -9.80 10.16
C GLU A 87 2.66 -11.21 9.88
N ASP A 88 1.76 -12.16 9.58
CA ASP A 88 2.10 -13.53 9.17
C ASP A 88 2.66 -13.60 7.74
N LEU A 89 2.48 -12.54 6.94
CA LEU A 89 2.95 -12.50 5.57
C LEU A 89 4.45 -12.18 5.50
N THR A 90 5.28 -13.22 5.51
CA THR A 90 6.75 -13.10 5.63
C THR A 90 7.43 -12.35 4.49
N TYR A 91 6.83 -12.32 3.30
CA TYR A 91 7.39 -11.63 2.14
C TYR A 91 6.97 -10.15 2.03
N ARG A 92 6.15 -9.66 2.96
CA ARG A 92 5.68 -8.26 2.99
C ARG A 92 6.85 -7.26 3.10
N THR A 93 7.77 -7.52 4.03
CA THR A 93 8.90 -6.63 4.35
C THR A 93 9.91 -6.61 3.21
N LEU A 94 10.19 -7.76 2.60
CA LEU A 94 11.04 -7.89 1.41
C LEU A 94 10.57 -7.00 0.24
N LEU A 95 9.26 -6.88 0.07
CA LEU A 95 8.66 -6.12 -1.03
C LEU A 95 8.37 -4.66 -0.66
N GLY A 96 8.62 -4.25 0.59
CA GLY A 96 8.31 -2.90 1.07
C GLY A 96 6.82 -2.58 1.02
N MET A 97 5.96 -3.56 1.33
CA MET A 97 4.50 -3.37 1.31
C MET A 97 3.97 -2.87 2.67
N GLY A 98 3.15 -1.84 2.62
CA GLY A 98 2.45 -1.25 3.77
C GLY A 98 1.25 -2.08 4.23
N GLU A 99 0.43 -1.48 5.10
CA GLU A 99 -0.77 -2.12 5.66
C GLU A 99 -1.86 -2.36 4.61
N ASP A 100 -1.99 -1.42 3.67
CA ASP A 100 -2.95 -1.51 2.56
C ASP A 100 -2.43 -2.31 1.36
N LEU A 101 -1.33 -3.06 1.52
CA LEU A 101 -0.60 -3.74 0.43
C LEU A 101 -0.08 -2.79 -0.65
N THR A 102 -0.06 -1.49 -0.36
CA THR A 102 0.51 -0.43 -1.19
C THR A 102 2.02 -0.32 -0.93
N PRO A 103 2.80 0.16 -1.90
CA PRO A 103 4.24 0.37 -1.70
C PRO A 103 4.48 1.44 -0.63
N GLN A 104 5.24 1.11 0.41
CA GLN A 104 5.57 2.02 1.50
C GLN A 104 6.90 2.73 1.22
N THR A 105 7.01 4.00 1.65
CA THR A 105 8.25 4.80 1.52
C THR A 105 9.04 4.87 2.83
N THR A 106 8.38 4.64 3.96
CA THR A 106 8.95 4.63 5.31
C THR A 106 8.80 3.24 5.93
N PRO A 107 9.70 2.80 6.81
CA PRO A 107 9.57 1.49 7.45
C PRO A 107 8.34 1.46 8.35
N ALA A 108 7.64 0.32 8.41
CA ALA A 108 6.44 0.11 9.23
C ALA A 108 6.70 0.45 10.71
N LEU A 109 7.90 0.13 11.21
CA LEU A 109 8.34 0.45 12.55
C LEU A 109 8.36 1.94 12.85
N LEU A 110 8.45 2.83 11.86
CA LEU A 110 8.48 4.28 12.04
C LEU A 110 7.16 4.98 11.70
N ALA A 111 6.21 4.28 11.05
CA ALA A 111 4.96 4.85 10.55
C ALA A 111 4.17 5.61 11.63
N ASP A 112 4.19 5.13 12.88
CA ASP A 112 3.46 5.72 14.01
C ASP A 112 3.94 7.12 14.45
N GLN A 113 5.21 7.50 14.17
CA GLN A 113 5.71 8.86 14.48
C GLN A 113 5.58 9.83 13.29
N SER A 114 5.22 9.32 12.11
CA SER A 114 4.98 10.12 10.91
C SER A 114 3.49 10.52 10.79
N GLY A 115 2.83 10.72 11.93
CA GLY A 115 1.46 11.23 12.00
C GLY A 115 1.40 12.71 11.62
N GLY A 116 1.43 13.00 10.31
CA GLY A 116 1.04 14.30 9.79
C GLY A 116 1.96 14.90 8.73
N GLU A 117 2.01 14.32 7.53
CA GLU A 117 2.04 15.14 6.31
C GLU A 117 1.64 14.31 5.08
N SER A 118 0.45 14.62 4.56
CA SER A 118 0.05 14.57 3.16
C SER A 118 0.23 13.25 2.38
N SER A 119 -0.87 12.54 2.25
CA SER A 119 -1.37 12.23 0.91
C SER A 119 -2.88 12.47 0.90
N GLU A 120 -3.30 13.67 0.47
CA GLU A 120 -4.61 13.80 -0.17
C GLU A 120 -4.50 13.07 -1.52
N GLU A 121 -4.58 11.75 -1.45
CA GLU A 121 -4.80 10.92 -2.61
C GLU A 121 -6.29 11.00 -2.92
N ASP A 122 -6.60 11.76 -3.98
CA ASP A 122 -7.78 11.62 -4.80
C ASP A 122 -8.20 10.14 -4.79
N GLU A 123 -9.32 9.87 -4.11
CA GLU A 123 -10.10 8.64 -4.27
C GLU A 123 -10.64 8.63 -5.71
N ASP A 124 -9.77 8.45 -6.69
CA ASP A 124 -10.14 7.92 -7.99
C ASP A 124 -10.43 6.43 -7.76
N GLU A 125 -11.59 6.18 -7.15
CA GLU A 125 -12.30 4.92 -7.29
C GLU A 125 -12.28 4.58 -8.79
N GLU A 126 -11.45 3.63 -9.18
CA GLU A 126 -11.55 2.95 -10.48
C GLU A 126 -12.81 2.07 -10.45
N GLU A 127 -13.96 2.64 -10.10
CA GLU A 127 -15.21 2.23 -10.70
C GLU A 127 -14.98 2.26 -12.20
N SER A 128 -15.31 1.16 -12.88
CA SER A 128 -15.21 1.07 -14.31
C SER A 128 -15.78 2.36 -14.93
N LYS A 129 -14.94 3.15 -15.62
CA LYS A 129 -15.33 4.38 -16.35
C LYS A 129 -16.46 4.15 -17.38
N PHE A 130 -16.90 2.90 -17.51
CA PHE A 130 -18.07 2.47 -18.23
C PHE A 130 -19.36 2.77 -17.46
N ILE A 131 -19.81 4.01 -17.55
CA ILE A 131 -21.19 4.34 -17.20
C ILE A 131 -22.07 3.92 -18.37
N ASN A 132 -22.98 2.96 -18.13
CA ASN A 132 -23.98 2.53 -19.10
C ASN A 132 -24.76 3.76 -19.62
N SER A 133 -24.50 4.18 -20.87
CA SER A 133 -25.19 5.32 -21.50
C SER A 133 -26.62 4.99 -21.96
N ALA A 134 -27.20 3.90 -21.43
CA ALA A 134 -28.49 3.39 -21.83
C ALA A 134 -29.59 4.40 -21.49
N ARG A 135 -30.56 4.53 -22.40
CA ARG A 135 -31.70 5.42 -22.24
C ARG A 135 -32.91 4.60 -21.78
N PRO A 136 -33.66 5.01 -20.75
CA PRO A 136 -34.94 4.40 -20.46
C PRO A 136 -35.86 4.43 -21.69
N ARG A 137 -36.51 3.31 -21.97
CA ARG A 137 -37.24 3.07 -23.23
C ARG A 137 -38.56 3.85 -23.32
N ASP A 138 -39.19 4.11 -22.18
CA ASP A 138 -40.54 4.69 -22.08
C ASP A 138 -40.58 6.07 -21.39
N GLU A 139 -39.59 6.94 -21.68
CA GLU A 139 -39.56 8.30 -21.13
C GLU A 139 -40.64 9.21 -21.76
N SER A 140 -41.31 10.04 -20.94
CA SER A 140 -42.20 11.10 -21.44
C SER A 140 -41.42 12.19 -22.21
N PRO A 141 -42.06 12.94 -23.13
CA PRO A 141 -41.40 13.99 -23.90
C PRO A 141 -40.73 15.09 -23.05
N ASN A 142 -41.29 15.38 -21.87
CA ASN A 142 -40.74 16.36 -20.93
C ASN A 142 -39.51 15.82 -20.20
N SER A 143 -39.53 14.55 -19.76
CA SER A 143 -38.36 13.89 -19.15
C SER A 143 -37.16 13.85 -20.10
N LYS A 144 -37.40 13.51 -21.37
CA LYS A 144 -36.38 13.51 -22.43
C LYS A 144 -35.70 14.87 -22.62
N LYS A 145 -36.47 15.97 -22.56
CA LYS A 145 -35.95 17.34 -22.67
C LYS A 145 -35.09 17.71 -21.45
N ALA A 146 -35.56 17.39 -20.24
CA ALA A 146 -34.83 17.67 -19.00
C ALA A 146 -33.47 16.96 -18.98
N ARG A 147 -33.42 15.66 -19.32
CA ARG A 147 -32.15 14.92 -19.43
C ARG A 147 -31.21 15.52 -20.46
N LYS A 148 -31.72 15.86 -21.66
CA LYS A 148 -30.88 16.47 -22.71
C LYS A 148 -30.31 17.81 -22.26
N LYS A 149 -31.05 18.57 -21.45
CA LYS A 149 -30.58 19.82 -20.85
C LYS A 149 -29.47 19.53 -19.83
N ALA A 150 -29.69 18.63 -18.87
CA ALA A 150 -28.70 18.26 -17.86
C ALA A 150 -27.37 17.77 -18.49
N VAL A 151 -27.42 16.92 -19.51
CA VAL A 151 -26.21 16.43 -20.21
C VAL A 151 -25.47 17.57 -20.92
N LYS A 152 -26.19 18.54 -21.49
CA LYS A 152 -25.56 19.71 -22.13
C LYS A 152 -24.89 20.62 -21.10
N ASP A 153 -25.54 20.85 -19.96
CA ASP A 153 -25.04 21.72 -18.90
C ASP A 153 -23.77 21.12 -18.28
N GLN A 154 -23.79 19.82 -17.96
CA GLN A 154 -22.59 19.09 -17.51
C GLN A 154 -21.45 19.13 -18.52
N GLN A 155 -21.73 18.94 -19.83
CA GLN A 155 -20.69 19.06 -20.85
C GLN A 155 -20.16 20.49 -21.00
N ALA A 156 -21.00 21.51 -20.79
CA ALA A 156 -20.59 22.91 -20.83
C ALA A 156 -19.65 23.23 -19.66
N GLU A 157 -19.96 22.77 -18.45
CA GLU A 157 -19.10 22.90 -17.27
C GLU A 157 -17.76 22.18 -17.46
N LYS A 158 -17.77 20.93 -17.94
CA LYS A 158 -16.54 20.18 -18.27
C LYS A 158 -15.68 20.86 -19.34
N ARG A 159 -16.26 21.66 -20.23
CA ARG A 159 -15.51 22.44 -21.23
C ARG A 159 -14.86 23.69 -20.65
N LYS A 160 -15.37 24.25 -19.54
CA LYS A 160 -14.79 25.43 -18.86
C LYS A 160 -13.44 25.11 -18.22
N THR A 161 -13.30 23.93 -17.62
CA THR A 161 -12.07 23.47 -16.94
C THR A 161 -11.13 22.66 -17.84
N LYS A 162 -11.51 22.43 -19.10
CA LYS A 162 -10.74 21.59 -20.03
C LYS A 162 -9.37 22.20 -20.34
N THR A 163 -8.32 21.38 -20.29
CA THR A 163 -6.96 21.77 -20.67
C THR A 163 -6.91 22.34 -22.10
N PRO A 164 -6.30 23.52 -22.31
CA PRO A 164 -6.15 24.09 -23.64
C PRO A 164 -5.41 23.16 -24.61
N LYS A 165 -5.86 23.14 -25.88
CA LYS A 165 -5.34 22.23 -26.91
C LYS A 165 -3.81 22.37 -27.12
N HIS A 166 -3.27 23.58 -27.04
CA HIS A 166 -1.84 23.82 -27.26
C HIS A 166 -0.98 23.25 -26.13
N VAL A 167 -1.44 23.32 -24.87
CA VAL A 167 -0.77 22.71 -23.71
C VAL A 167 -0.77 21.19 -23.84
N LYS A 168 -1.92 20.58 -24.17
CA LYS A 168 -2.00 19.13 -24.40
C LYS A 168 -1.03 18.65 -25.49
N LYS A 169 -1.00 19.35 -26.63
CA LYS A 169 -0.08 19.03 -27.74
C LYS A 169 1.40 19.15 -27.34
N ARG A 170 1.76 20.14 -26.53
CA ARG A 170 3.13 20.30 -26.02
C ARG A 170 3.53 19.12 -25.13
N ASN A 171 2.69 18.76 -24.16
CA ASN A 171 2.97 17.65 -23.24
C ASN A 171 3.11 16.31 -23.98
N GLU A 172 2.25 16.06 -24.97
CA GLU A 172 2.34 14.86 -25.82
C GLU A 172 3.63 14.82 -26.65
N LYS A 173 4.04 15.96 -27.22
CA LYS A 173 5.31 16.06 -27.97
C LYS A 173 6.52 15.82 -27.06
N VAL A 174 6.54 16.39 -25.86
CA VAL A 174 7.61 16.19 -24.87
C VAL A 174 7.70 14.72 -24.47
N LYS A 175 6.56 14.09 -24.12
CA LYS A 175 6.51 12.65 -23.79
C LYS A 175 7.01 11.75 -24.93
N LYS A 176 6.78 12.14 -26.19
CA LYS A 176 7.26 11.40 -27.36
C LYS A 176 8.76 11.58 -27.61
N THR A 177 9.35 12.70 -27.23
CA THR A 177 10.80 12.93 -27.38
C THR A 177 11.62 12.34 -26.24
N THR A 178 11.00 12.11 -25.07
CA THR A 178 11.65 11.51 -23.89
C THR A 178 11.57 9.98 -23.86
N LYS A 179 10.95 9.36 -24.87
CA LYS A 179 10.89 7.92 -25.07
C LYS A 179 11.70 7.56 -26.30
#